data_AF-Q6GX27-F1
#
_entry.id   AF-Q6GX27-F1
#
_cell.length_a   1.000
_cell.length_b   1.000
_cell.length_c   1.000
_cell.angle_alpha   90.00
_cell.angle_beta   90.00
_cell.angle_gamma   90.00
#
_symmetry.space_group_name_H-M   'P 1'
#
loop_
_entity.id
_entity.type
_entity.pdbx_description
1 polymer ?
#
loop_
_entity_poly.entity_id
_entity_poly.type
_entity_poly.pdbx_seq_one_letter_code
_entity_poly.pdbx_strand_id
1 'polypeptide(L)'
;FSDTLNSPSPTAQVQVLSINWFQNQPNGNDEVSMTLNISADLQSLFTWNTKQVFVFLAAEYETPSNSLNQISLWDGIVPSKEIAKFQIHTSNKYRF
;
A
#
# COMPACT_ATOMS: atom_id res chain seq x y z
N PHE A 1 -28.86 -11.92 -8.86
CA PHE A 1 -27.61 -12.59 -9.28
C PHE A 1 -26.54 -12.23 -8.25
N SER A 2 -26.17 -13.20 -7.41
CA SER A 2 -25.19 -13.03 -6.33
C SER A 2 -23.79 -13.29 -6.89
N ASP A 3 -22.80 -12.47 -6.49
CA ASP A 3 -21.39 -12.56 -6.92
C ASP A 3 -20.64 -13.74 -6.25
N THR A 4 -21.35 -14.83 -5.92
CA THR A 4 -20.85 -16.02 -5.24
C THR A 4 -19.99 -16.94 -6.11
N LEU A 5 -19.77 -16.58 -7.38
CA LEU A 5 -18.95 -17.33 -8.32
C LEU A 5 -17.50 -16.83 -8.40
N ASN A 6 -17.16 -15.69 -7.79
CA ASN A 6 -15.79 -15.19 -7.79
C ASN A 6 -15.03 -15.67 -6.53
N SER A 7 -13.88 -16.31 -6.74
CA SER A 7 -12.92 -16.65 -5.68
C SER A 7 -11.66 -15.79 -5.91
N PRO A 8 -11.58 -14.59 -5.33
CA PRO A 8 -10.47 -13.68 -5.59
C PRO A 8 -9.16 -14.24 -5.03
N SER A 9 -8.10 -14.12 -5.81
CA SER A 9 -6.74 -14.54 -5.46
C SER A 9 -5.75 -13.41 -5.77
N PRO A 10 -5.86 -12.24 -5.10
CA PRO A 10 -4.94 -11.14 -5.34
C PRO A 10 -3.55 -11.51 -4.81
N THR A 11 -2.51 -10.97 -5.44
CA THR A 11 -1.14 -11.09 -4.92
C THR A 11 -0.51 -9.71 -4.87
N ALA A 12 0.34 -9.49 -3.87
CA ALA A 12 1.13 -8.28 -3.75
C ALA A 12 2.49 -8.62 -3.14
N GLN A 13 3.52 -7.88 -3.56
CA GLN A 13 4.85 -7.91 -2.99
C GLN A 13 5.33 -6.49 -2.84
N VAL A 14 5.98 -6.22 -1.71
CA VAL A 14 6.55 -4.91 -1.41
C VAL A 14 8.00 -5.10 -1.00
N GLN A 15 8.87 -4.29 -1.56
CA GLN A 15 10.28 -4.25 -1.22
C GLN A 15 10.66 -2.81 -0.88
N VAL A 16 11.36 -2.64 0.24
CA VAL A 16 12.03 -1.39 0.56
C VAL A 16 13.35 -1.39 -0.19
N LEU A 17 13.49 -0.52 -1.18
CA LEU A 17 14.71 -0.42 -1.99
C LEU A 17 15.79 0.41 -1.29
N SER A 18 15.39 1.53 -0.69
CA SER A 18 16.30 2.41 0.04
C SER A 18 15.56 3.18 1.13
N ILE A 19 16.29 3.47 2.21
CA ILE A 19 15.92 4.50 3.18
C ILE A 19 16.75 5.72 2.79
N ASN A 20 16.09 6.72 2.23
CA ASN A 20 16.75 7.90 1.69
C ASN A 20 17.21 8.83 2.82
N TRP A 21 16.34 9.02 3.82
CA TRP A 21 16.67 9.77 5.02
C TRP A 21 15.68 9.44 6.15
N PHE A 22 16.17 9.62 7.38
CA PHE A 22 15.41 9.51 8.62
C PHE A 22 15.81 10.69 9.51
N GLN A 23 14.84 11.52 9.91
CA GLN A 23 15.09 12.72 10.69
C GLN A 23 14.09 12.83 11.84
N ASN A 24 14.62 12.89 13.05
CA ASN A 24 13.87 13.31 14.22
C ASN A 24 13.78 14.84 14.20
N GLN A 25 12.59 15.38 14.00
CA GLN A 25 12.38 16.82 14.03
C GLN A 25 12.44 17.32 15.49
N PRO A 26 12.94 18.55 15.72
CA PRO A 26 12.98 19.15 17.06
C PRO A 26 11.61 19.29 17.75
N ASN A 27 10.52 19.23 16.99
CA ASN A 27 9.13 19.28 17.47
C ASN A 27 8.55 17.90 17.83
N GLY A 28 9.33 16.81 17.67
CA GLY A 28 8.95 15.45 18.04
C GLY A 28 8.40 14.57 16.92
N ASN A 29 8.34 15.05 15.66
CA ASN A 29 7.92 14.22 14.52
C ASN A 29 9.11 13.47 13.90
N ASP A 30 8.95 12.18 13.64
CA ASP A 30 9.96 11.34 12.99
C ASP A 30 9.65 11.22 11.50
N GLU A 31 10.34 12.01 10.68
CA GLU A 31 10.16 11.94 9.24
C GLU A 31 11.09 10.87 8.63
N VAL A 32 10.50 10.04 7.79
CA VAL A 32 11.22 9.05 7.00
C VAL A 32 10.89 9.23 5.52
N SER A 33 11.91 9.15 4.68
CA SER A 33 11.73 8.92 3.25
C SER A 33 12.32 7.58 2.86
N MET A 34 11.50 6.75 2.24
CA MET A 34 11.88 5.45 1.72
C MET A 34 11.45 5.34 0.28
N THR A 35 12.26 4.66 -0.53
CA THR A 35 11.89 4.24 -1.88
C THR A 35 11.42 2.79 -1.83
N LEU A 36 10.25 2.56 -2.40
CA LEU A 36 9.51 1.31 -2.37
C LEU A 36 9.34 0.79 -3.79
N ASN A 37 9.45 -0.52 -3.95
CA ASN A 37 9.03 -1.25 -5.13
C ASN A 37 7.80 -2.09 -4.76
N ILE A 38 6.66 -1.74 -5.34
CA ILE A 38 5.38 -2.39 -5.06
C ILE A 38 4.94 -3.08 -6.34
N SER A 39 4.79 -4.40 -6.30
CA SER A 39 4.15 -5.17 -7.37
C SER A 39 2.85 -5.77 -6.85
N ALA A 40 1.81 -5.75 -7.67
CA ALA A 40 0.55 -6.38 -7.35
C ALA A 40 -0.13 -6.94 -8.59
N ASP A 41 -0.82 -8.05 -8.41
CA ASP A 41 -1.78 -8.61 -9.35
C ASP A 41 -3.15 -8.67 -8.66
N LEU A 42 -3.97 -7.67 -8.96
CA LEU A 42 -5.30 -7.46 -8.38
C LEU A 42 -6.42 -7.79 -9.36
N GLN A 43 -6.10 -8.37 -10.52
CA GLN A 43 -7.07 -8.60 -11.59
C GLN A 43 -8.24 -9.50 -11.15
N SER A 44 -8.01 -10.40 -10.19
CA SER A 44 -9.01 -11.28 -9.61
C SER A 44 -10.06 -10.56 -8.74
N LEU A 45 -9.80 -9.31 -8.32
CA LEU A 45 -10.76 -8.46 -7.61
C LEU A 45 -11.79 -7.80 -8.54
N PHE A 46 -11.54 -7.81 -9.85
CA PHE A 46 -12.46 -7.22 -10.83
C PHE A 46 -13.48 -8.25 -11.33
N THR A 47 -14.73 -8.10 -10.88
CA THR A 47 -15.90 -8.79 -11.41
C THR A 47 -16.69 -7.88 -12.34
N TRP A 48 -17.82 -8.36 -12.86
CA TRP A 48 -18.74 -7.56 -13.67
C TRP A 48 -19.25 -6.30 -12.94
N ASN A 49 -19.24 -6.28 -11.60
CA ASN A 49 -19.73 -5.17 -10.79
C ASN A 49 -18.62 -4.29 -10.18
N THR A 50 -17.35 -4.72 -10.21
CA THR A 50 -16.24 -3.94 -9.64
C THR A 50 -15.96 -2.71 -10.50
N LYS A 51 -16.18 -1.52 -9.94
CA LYS A 51 -15.93 -0.24 -10.62
C LYS A 51 -14.51 0.27 -10.44
N GLN A 52 -13.94 0.08 -9.25
CA GLN A 52 -12.58 0.48 -8.90
C GLN A 52 -12.14 -0.28 -7.65
N VAL A 53 -10.83 -0.40 -7.46
CA VAL A 53 -10.21 -0.95 -6.26
C VAL A 53 -9.37 0.14 -5.61
N PHE A 54 -9.57 0.38 -4.32
CA PHE A 54 -8.72 1.24 -3.52
C PHE A 54 -7.65 0.39 -2.85
N VAL A 55 -6.39 0.77 -3.00
CA VAL A 55 -5.26 0.08 -2.39
C VAL A 55 -4.44 1.06 -1.58
N PHE A 56 -3.94 0.59 -0.45
CA PHE A 56 -2.98 1.32 0.34
C PHE A 56 -1.96 0.36 0.93
N LEU A 57 -0.77 0.87 1.18
CA LEU A 57 0.31 0.21 1.86
C LEU A 57 0.45 0.85 3.24
N ALA A 58 0.35 0.03 4.29
CA ALA A 58 0.59 0.47 5.65
C ALA A 58 1.83 -0.20 6.25
N ALA A 59 2.52 0.51 7.12
CA ALA A 59 3.48 -0.08 8.05
C ALA A 59 2.82 -0.17 9.42
N GLU A 60 2.91 -1.35 10.01
CA GLU A 60 2.42 -1.65 11.35
C GLU A 60 3.61 -1.95 12.25
N TYR A 61 3.65 -1.33 13.43
CA TYR A 61 4.74 -1.50 14.39
C TYR A 61 4.25 -1.34 15.82
N GLU A 62 4.94 -2.02 16.74
CA GLU A 62 4.64 -1.99 18.17
C GLU A 62 5.63 -1.07 18.89
N THR A 63 5.15 -0.41 19.94
CA THR A 63 5.98 0.36 20.88
C THR A 63 5.63 -0.05 22.32
N PRO A 64 6.50 0.22 23.31
CA PRO A 64 6.19 -0.11 24.70
C PRO A 64 4.89 0.53 25.22
N SER A 65 4.47 1.66 24.64
CA SER A 65 3.24 2.37 24.99
C SER A 65 2.02 1.97 24.16
N ASN A 66 2.20 1.37 22.99
CA ASN A 66 1.10 1.02 22.09
C ASN A 66 1.38 -0.27 21.32
N SER A 67 0.47 -1.25 21.47
CA SER A 67 0.55 -2.56 20.83
C SER A 67 0.23 -2.55 19.33
N LEU A 68 -0.33 -1.46 18.79
CA LEU A 68 -0.56 -1.34 17.35
C LEU A 68 -0.48 0.13 16.93
N ASN A 69 0.61 0.49 16.25
CA ASN A 69 0.73 1.74 15.51
C ASN A 69 0.69 1.43 14.02
N GLN A 70 -0.18 2.09 13.26
CA GLN A 70 -0.34 1.90 11.82
C GLN A 70 -0.16 3.24 11.11
N ILE A 71 0.72 3.28 10.11
CA ILE A 71 0.95 4.47 9.27
C ILE A 71 0.75 4.11 7.79
N SER A 72 0.10 4.98 7.02
CA SER A 72 -0.13 4.79 5.59
C SER A 72 1.06 5.27 4.77
N LEU A 73 1.83 4.39 4.15
CA LEU A 73 3.00 4.78 3.37
C LEU A 73 2.63 5.25 1.96
N TRP A 74 1.63 4.64 1.34
CA TRP A 74 1.22 4.92 -0.03
C TRP A 74 -0.23 4.49 -0.26
N ASP A 75 -0.93 5.17 -1.16
CA ASP A 75 -2.28 4.78 -1.61
C ASP A 75 -2.45 5.06 -3.10
N GLY A 76 -3.35 4.28 -3.72
CA GLY A 76 -3.69 4.40 -5.12
C GLY A 76 -5.10 3.88 -5.42
N ILE A 77 -5.64 4.36 -6.54
CA ILE A 77 -6.92 3.90 -7.08
C ILE A 77 -6.62 3.14 -8.37
N VAL A 78 -7.10 1.90 -8.43
CA VAL A 78 -7.04 1.06 -9.63
C VAL A 78 -8.44 1.11 -10.27
N PRO A 79 -8.64 1.90 -11.34
CA PRO A 79 -9.96 2.11 -11.93
C PRO A 79 -10.44 0.95 -12.80
N SER A 80 -9.57 0.04 -13.24
CA SER A 80 -9.97 -1.03 -14.15
C SER A 80 -9.05 -2.25 -14.10
N LYS A 81 -9.55 -3.38 -14.59
CA LYS A 81 -8.85 -4.68 -14.58
C LYS A 81 -7.59 -4.66 -15.44
N GLU A 82 -7.58 -3.88 -16.52
CA GLU A 82 -6.48 -3.81 -17.48
C GLU A 82 -5.21 -3.26 -16.85
N ILE A 83 -5.34 -2.41 -15.83
CA ILE A 83 -4.22 -1.82 -15.09
C ILE A 83 -4.08 -2.35 -13.66
N ALA A 84 -4.85 -3.40 -13.31
CA ALA A 84 -4.85 -4.01 -11.99
C ALA A 84 -3.65 -4.93 -11.73
N LYS A 85 -2.81 -5.16 -12.76
CA LYS A 85 -1.50 -5.78 -12.62
C LYS A 85 -0.44 -4.72 -12.88
N PHE A 86 0.31 -4.37 -11.85
CA PHE A 86 1.27 -3.27 -11.93
C PHE A 86 2.50 -3.51 -11.09
N GLN A 87 3.56 -2.79 -11.43
CA GLN A 87 4.74 -2.62 -10.62
C GLN A 87 5.12 -1.14 -10.62
N ILE A 88 5.27 -0.55 -9.43
CA ILE A 88 5.59 0.86 -9.26
C ILE A 88 6.82 1.03 -8.38
N HIS A 89 7.62 2.03 -8.74
CA HIS A 89 8.75 2.50 -7.95
C HIS A 89 8.38 3.89 -7.43
N THR A 90 8.16 4.01 -6.12
CA THR A 90 7.61 5.23 -5.52
C THR A 90 8.24 5.52 -4.17
N SER A 91 8.24 6.78 -3.78
CA SER A 91 8.55 7.15 -2.40
C SER A 91 7.28 7.11 -1.55
N ASN A 92 7.41 6.96 -0.23
CA ASN A 92 6.26 7.13 0.65
C ASN A 92 5.60 8.49 0.42
N LYS A 93 4.26 8.47 0.27
CA LYS A 93 3.46 9.64 -0.11
C LYS A 93 3.27 10.62 1.05
N TYR A 94 3.21 10.10 2.26
CA TYR A 94 2.97 10.87 3.48
C TYR A 94 4.24 11.00 4.30
N ARG A 95 4.43 12.19 4.89
CA ARG A 95 5.48 12.48 5.87
C ARG A 95 4.91 12.23 7.26
N PHE A 96 5.65 11.52 8.09
CA PHE A 96 5.29 11.16 9.46
C PHE A 96 6.18 11.89 10.45
#